data_AF-A0A1E7ESQ0-F1
#
_entry.id   AF-A0A1E7ESQ0-F1
#
_cell.length_a   1.000
_cell.length_b   1.000
_cell.length_c   1.000
_cell.angle_alpha   90.00
_cell.angle_beta   90.00
_cell.angle_gamma   90.00
#
_symmetry.space_group_name_H-M   'P 1'
#
loop_
_entity.id
_entity.type
_entity.pdbx_description
1 polymer ?
#
loop_
_entity_poly.entity_id
_entity_poly.type
_entity_poly.pdbx_seq_one_letter_code
_entity_poly.pdbx_strand_id
1 'polypeptide(L)'
;MSSDTSITENENDTNNNINNNSNDNHARLPSLILSTRLEERSIAPIFDGTQWAGTRVWKAAILAVEYLIRLKQTNKNMLGSSSLLELGCGLGVPGMIWKQLLLQEQKIMGSSDNNNGRVVLTDRDSLITQLETNIENNFHVNDNIIASPLDWSTDVTSVERRNQDNLEGFLTKLKCSGVIGNIDCVITDNTDPHHIIEIYVTKGIE
;
A
#
# COMPACT_ATOMS: atom_id res chain seq x y z
N MET A 1 19.82 -63.63 0.32
CA MET A 1 20.50 -64.23 1.49
C MET A 1 21.76 -63.43 1.73
N SER A 2 21.92 -62.96 2.96
CA SER A 2 22.94 -62.04 3.45
C SER A 2 24.37 -62.49 3.18
N SER A 3 25.28 -61.53 3.02
CA SER A 3 26.49 -61.46 3.86
C SER A 3 27.06 -60.05 3.82
N ASP A 4 27.10 -59.45 5.02
CA ASP A 4 27.89 -58.27 5.34
C ASP A 4 29.37 -58.51 5.05
N THR A 5 30.09 -57.45 4.70
CA THR A 5 31.53 -57.36 4.96
C THR A 5 31.86 -55.93 5.35
N SER A 6 32.12 -55.78 6.64
CA SER A 6 32.67 -54.60 7.30
C SER A 6 34.11 -54.35 6.89
N ILE A 7 34.47 -53.09 6.64
CA ILE A 7 35.85 -52.60 6.66
C ILE A 7 35.92 -51.46 7.67
N THR A 8 36.77 -51.65 8.67
CA THR A 8 37.21 -50.64 9.65
C THR A 8 38.57 -50.06 9.24
N GLU A 9 38.91 -48.91 9.86
CA GLU A 9 40.22 -48.22 9.91
C GLU A 9 40.51 -47.22 8.76
N ASN A 10 41.01 -46.00 8.97
CA ASN A 10 41.60 -45.34 10.14
C ASN A 10 41.42 -43.81 10.06
N GLU A 11 41.40 -43.19 11.23
CA GLU A 11 41.50 -41.76 11.48
C GLU A 11 42.73 -41.14 10.79
N ASN A 12 42.57 -39.95 10.23
CA ASN A 12 43.60 -38.91 10.28
C ASN A 12 42.97 -37.52 10.05
N ASP A 13 43.11 -36.73 11.10
CA ASP A 13 42.97 -35.29 11.23
C ASP A 13 43.05 -34.46 9.93
N THR A 14 41.98 -33.69 9.66
CA THR A 14 42.13 -32.24 9.52
C THR A 14 40.80 -31.55 9.80
N ASN A 15 40.69 -31.02 11.02
CA ASN A 15 39.75 -29.99 11.42
C ASN A 15 39.93 -28.76 10.51
N ASN A 16 39.20 -28.70 9.40
CA ASN A 16 38.87 -27.43 8.77
C ASN A 16 37.43 -27.08 9.13
N ASN A 17 37.30 -26.67 10.40
CA ASN A 17 36.18 -25.92 10.92
C ASN A 17 36.19 -24.53 10.26
N ILE A 18 35.81 -24.49 8.97
CA ILE A 18 35.43 -23.25 8.31
C ILE A 18 34.07 -22.90 8.91
N ASN A 19 34.13 -22.14 10.00
CA ASN A 19 33.03 -21.34 10.52
C ASN A 19 32.54 -20.41 9.39
N ASN A 20 31.71 -20.94 8.50
CA ASN A 20 30.82 -20.13 7.67
C ASN A 20 29.68 -19.65 8.58
N ASN A 21 30.05 -18.79 9.52
CA ASN A 21 29.12 -17.98 10.30
C ASN A 21 28.72 -16.78 9.42
N SER A 22 28.22 -17.06 8.22
CA SER A 22 27.38 -16.11 7.50
C SER A 22 26.05 -16.10 8.22
N ASN A 23 25.94 -15.22 9.21
CA ASN A 23 24.70 -14.79 9.84
C ASN A 23 23.79 -14.10 8.80
N ASP A 24 23.39 -14.82 7.75
CA ASP A 24 22.31 -14.42 6.85
C ASP A 24 20.97 -14.78 7.51
N ASN A 25 20.75 -14.24 8.72
CA ASN A 25 19.43 -14.20 9.33
C ASN A 25 18.61 -13.07 8.70
N HIS A 26 18.56 -13.01 7.36
CA HIS A 26 17.50 -12.29 6.69
C HIS A 26 16.23 -13.10 6.87
N ALA A 27 15.58 -12.91 8.03
CA ALA A 27 14.31 -13.56 8.33
C ALA A 27 13.36 -13.31 7.17
N ARG A 28 12.95 -14.41 6.53
CA ARG A 28 12.09 -14.43 5.35
C ARG A 28 10.76 -13.77 5.72
N LEU A 29 10.27 -12.88 4.85
CA LEU A 29 8.96 -12.29 5.03
C LEU A 29 7.87 -13.39 5.01
N PRO A 30 6.81 -13.25 5.82
CA PRO A 30 5.67 -14.17 5.80
C PRO A 30 5.02 -14.19 4.40
N SER A 31 4.57 -15.37 3.97
CA SER A 31 3.81 -15.49 2.72
C SER A 31 2.50 -14.71 2.79
N LEU A 32 2.16 -13.98 1.72
CA LEU A 32 0.86 -13.35 1.58
C LEU A 32 -0.21 -14.33 1.09
N ILE A 33 -1.38 -14.32 1.71
CA ILE A 33 -2.58 -15.05 1.29
C ILE A 33 -3.48 -14.07 0.53
N LEU A 34 -3.66 -14.28 -0.77
CA LEU A 34 -4.38 -13.35 -1.65
C LEU A 34 -5.64 -14.02 -2.24
N SER A 35 -6.77 -13.33 -2.15
CA SER A 35 -7.95 -13.60 -2.97
C SER A 35 -7.81 -12.91 -4.32
N THR A 36 -7.91 -13.68 -5.39
CA THR A 36 -7.93 -13.20 -6.78
C THR A 36 -9.34 -13.10 -7.37
N ARG A 37 -10.36 -13.42 -6.57
CA ARG A 37 -11.75 -13.53 -7.02
C ARG A 37 -12.52 -12.26 -6.70
N LEU A 38 -13.21 -11.73 -7.71
CA LEU A 38 -14.27 -10.74 -7.52
C LEU A 38 -15.55 -11.46 -7.08
N GLU A 39 -16.37 -10.81 -6.27
CA GLU A 39 -17.70 -11.31 -5.92
C GLU A 39 -18.62 -11.34 -7.15
N GLU A 40 -19.68 -12.16 -7.11
CA GLU A 40 -20.63 -12.32 -8.23
C GLU A 40 -21.32 -11.00 -8.60
N ARG A 41 -21.59 -10.14 -7.61
CA ARG A 41 -22.11 -8.78 -7.79
C ARG A 41 -21.07 -7.78 -8.30
N SER A 42 -19.80 -8.18 -8.34
CA SER A 42 -18.65 -7.38 -8.75
C SER A 42 -17.98 -7.97 -9.99
N ILE A 43 -18.71 -8.79 -10.78
CA ILE A 43 -18.20 -9.27 -12.06
C ILE A 43 -18.00 -8.06 -12.97
N ALA A 44 -16.74 -7.73 -13.16
CA ALA A 44 -16.30 -6.77 -14.14
C ALA A 44 -16.86 -7.14 -15.52
N PRO A 45 -17.36 -6.18 -16.32
CA PRO A 45 -17.53 -6.39 -17.73
C PRO A 45 -16.27 -7.02 -18.34
N ILE A 46 -16.42 -7.93 -19.29
CA ILE A 46 -15.31 -8.72 -19.84
C ILE A 46 -14.16 -7.86 -20.41
N PHE A 47 -14.44 -6.58 -20.69
CA PHE A 47 -13.48 -5.60 -21.22
C PHE A 47 -13.14 -4.45 -20.24
N ASP A 48 -13.56 -4.50 -18.97
CA ASP A 48 -13.13 -3.51 -17.98
C ASP A 48 -11.73 -3.85 -17.43
N GLY A 49 -10.70 -3.48 -18.21
CA GLY A 49 -9.31 -3.79 -17.91
C GLY A 49 -8.83 -3.30 -16.53
N THR A 50 -9.52 -2.33 -15.92
CA THR A 50 -9.17 -1.81 -14.59
C THR A 50 -9.58 -2.80 -13.49
N GLN A 51 -10.78 -3.36 -13.56
CA GLN A 51 -11.25 -4.33 -12.56
C GLN A 51 -10.53 -5.68 -12.70
N TRP A 52 -10.20 -6.10 -13.92
CA TRP A 52 -9.36 -7.28 -14.14
C TRP A 52 -7.94 -7.11 -13.59
N ALA A 53 -7.44 -5.87 -13.49
CA ALA A 53 -6.14 -5.62 -12.88
C ALA A 53 -6.10 -6.01 -11.39
N GLY A 54 -7.24 -5.94 -10.67
CA GLY A 54 -7.38 -6.39 -9.29
C GLY A 54 -7.36 -7.91 -9.10
N THR A 55 -7.38 -8.71 -10.16
CA THR A 55 -7.47 -10.19 -10.06
C THR A 55 -6.13 -10.92 -10.15
N ARG A 56 -5.03 -10.21 -10.41
CA ARG A 56 -3.71 -10.82 -10.58
C ARG A 56 -2.59 -9.92 -10.09
N VAL A 57 -1.46 -10.54 -9.75
CA VAL A 57 -0.23 -9.78 -9.47
C VAL A 57 0.46 -9.46 -10.79
N TRP A 58 0.64 -8.18 -11.08
CA TRP A 58 1.31 -7.73 -12.29
C TRP A 58 2.83 -7.74 -12.13
N LYS A 59 3.55 -7.92 -13.24
CA LYS A 59 5.03 -7.87 -13.25
C LYS A 59 5.56 -6.57 -12.65
N ALA A 60 4.89 -5.44 -12.89
CA ALA A 60 5.26 -4.16 -12.30
C ALA A 60 5.20 -4.16 -10.76
N ALA A 61 4.17 -4.79 -10.17
CA ALA A 61 4.07 -4.96 -8.72
C ALA A 61 5.21 -5.82 -8.16
N ILE A 62 5.62 -6.88 -8.87
CA ILE A 62 6.78 -7.70 -8.48
C ILE A 62 8.08 -6.88 -8.49
N LEU A 63 8.29 -6.08 -9.53
CA LEU A 63 9.46 -5.20 -9.61
C LEU A 63 9.45 -4.12 -8.52
N ALA A 64 8.27 -3.58 -8.19
CA ALA A 64 8.09 -2.63 -7.09
C ALA A 64 8.46 -3.28 -5.74
N VAL A 65 8.00 -4.52 -5.50
CA VAL A 65 8.38 -5.29 -4.30
C VAL A 65 9.89 -5.49 -4.21
N GLU A 66 10.53 -5.93 -5.30
CA GLU A 66 11.98 -6.12 -5.35
C GLU A 66 12.72 -4.80 -5.04
N TYR A 67 12.25 -3.69 -5.61
CA TYR A 67 12.79 -2.37 -5.34
C TYR A 67 12.61 -1.95 -3.87
N LEU A 68 11.41 -2.11 -3.30
CA LEU A 68 11.12 -1.74 -1.90
C LEU A 68 11.98 -2.52 -0.91
N ILE A 69 12.15 -3.83 -1.13
CA ILE A 69 13.02 -4.68 -0.31
C ILE A 69 14.46 -4.18 -0.39
N ARG A 70 14.99 -3.95 -1.59
CA ARG A 70 16.35 -3.41 -1.77
C ARG A 70 16.52 -2.04 -1.14
N LEU A 71 15.53 -1.16 -1.29
CA LEU A 71 15.55 0.18 -0.72
C LEU A 71 15.67 0.11 0.81
N LYS A 72 14.87 -0.75 1.46
CA LYS A 72 14.95 -0.96 2.92
C LYS A 72 16.28 -1.57 3.38
N GLN A 73 16.84 -2.51 2.61
CA GLN A 73 18.12 -3.12 2.93
C GLN A 73 19.31 -2.14 2.81
N THR A 74 19.26 -1.26 1.81
CA THR A 74 20.36 -0.32 1.48
C THR A 74 20.28 0.98 2.28
N ASN A 75 19.08 1.50 2.55
CA ASN A 75 18.87 2.75 3.30
C ASN A 75 18.42 2.48 4.74
N LYS A 76 19.35 2.00 5.58
CA LYS A 76 19.13 1.84 7.03
C LYS A 76 18.81 3.15 7.77
N ASN A 77 18.95 4.31 7.13
CA ASN A 77 18.58 5.61 7.71
C ASN A 77 17.18 6.10 7.28
N MET A 78 16.49 5.42 6.35
CA MET A 78 15.02 5.51 6.20
C MET A 78 14.28 4.69 7.29
N LEU A 79 14.99 4.38 8.39
CA LEU A 79 14.45 3.80 9.62
C LEU A 79 13.60 4.86 10.32
N GLY A 80 12.36 4.98 9.87
CA GLY A 80 11.33 5.78 10.50
C GLY A 80 9.97 5.36 10.01
N SER A 81 8.95 5.60 10.83
CA SER A 81 7.51 5.37 10.64
C SER A 81 6.96 6.05 9.38
N SER A 82 7.43 5.59 8.22
CA SER A 82 7.11 6.15 6.93
C SER A 82 5.76 5.58 6.52
N SER A 83 4.73 6.43 6.62
CA SER A 83 3.43 6.12 6.06
C SER A 83 3.53 5.97 4.54
N LEU A 84 2.74 5.08 3.97
CA LEU A 84 2.69 4.77 2.55
C LEU A 84 1.24 4.86 2.06
N LEU A 85 1.06 5.54 0.93
CA LEU A 85 -0.18 5.54 0.16
C LEU A 85 0.11 4.86 -1.17
N GLU A 86 -0.61 3.78 -1.50
CA GLU A 86 -0.50 3.10 -2.79
C GLU A 86 -1.72 3.42 -3.65
N LEU A 87 -1.48 3.92 -4.86
CA LEU A 87 -2.51 4.29 -5.84
C LEU A 87 -2.67 3.17 -6.87
N GLY A 88 -3.91 2.77 -7.16
CA GLY A 88 -4.17 1.68 -8.12
C GLY A 88 -3.49 0.39 -7.69
N CYS A 89 -3.66 0.02 -6.42
CA CYS A 89 -2.88 -1.03 -5.77
C CYS A 89 -3.25 -2.44 -6.23
N GLY A 90 -4.38 -2.62 -6.94
CA GLY A 90 -4.93 -3.92 -7.32
C GLY A 90 -5.07 -4.83 -6.10
N LEU A 91 -4.32 -5.93 -6.08
CA LEU A 91 -4.30 -6.87 -4.95
C LEU A 91 -3.61 -6.33 -3.67
N GLY A 92 -2.95 -5.18 -3.73
CA GLY A 92 -2.30 -4.54 -2.57
C GLY A 92 -0.91 -5.07 -2.22
N VAL A 93 -0.30 -5.87 -3.10
CA VAL A 93 0.93 -6.62 -2.78
C VAL A 93 2.11 -5.73 -2.37
N PRO A 94 2.48 -4.66 -3.12
CA PRO A 94 3.62 -3.82 -2.74
C PRO A 94 3.45 -3.17 -1.38
N GLY A 95 2.30 -2.55 -1.10
CA GLY A 95 2.03 -1.91 0.19
C GLY A 95 1.90 -2.89 1.36
N MET A 96 1.34 -4.10 1.14
CA MET A 96 1.35 -5.16 2.15
C MET A 96 2.77 -5.63 2.48
N ILE A 97 3.64 -5.81 1.49
CA ILE A 97 5.05 -6.15 1.73
C ILE A 97 5.76 -5.02 2.48
N TRP A 98 5.51 -3.76 2.12
CA TRP A 98 6.02 -2.62 2.87
C TRP A 98 5.60 -2.68 4.34
N LYS A 99 4.33 -3.01 4.62
CA LYS A 99 3.82 -3.16 5.98
C LYS A 99 4.54 -4.28 6.74
N GLN A 100 4.74 -5.44 6.13
CA GLN A 100 5.49 -6.54 6.76
C GLN A 100 6.92 -6.14 7.11
N LEU A 101 7.60 -5.38 6.24
CA LEU A 101 8.94 -4.85 6.51
C LEU A 101 8.95 -3.91 7.72
N LEU A 102 7.96 -3.00 7.82
CA LEU A 102 7.82 -2.12 8.98
C LEU A 102 7.59 -2.90 10.29
N LEU A 103 6.72 -3.92 10.26
CA LEU A 103 6.45 -4.75 11.43
C LEU A 103 7.68 -5.57 11.87
N GLN A 104 8.44 -6.08 10.91
CA GLN A 104 9.69 -6.80 11.18
C GLN A 104 10.75 -5.88 11.79
N GLU A 105 10.90 -4.67 11.27
CA GLU A 105 11.79 -3.65 11.82
C GLU A 105 11.42 -3.28 13.27
N GLN A 106 10.14 -3.07 13.54
CA GLN A 106 9.65 -2.73 14.88
C GLN A 106 9.95 -3.86 15.89
N LYS A 107 9.75 -5.13 15.49
CA LYS A 107 10.10 -6.30 16.30
C LYS A 107 11.61 -6.35 16.62
N ILE A 108 12.46 -6.02 15.66
CA ILE A 108 13.93 -6.00 15.85
C ILE A 108 14.35 -4.87 16.78
N MET A 109 13.76 -3.68 16.64
CA MET A 109 14.08 -2.51 17.46
C MET A 109 13.51 -2.59 18.90
N GLY A 110 12.65 -3.56 19.20
CA GLY A 110 12.03 -3.70 20.52
C GLY A 110 11.15 -2.51 20.91
N SER A 111 10.70 -1.73 19.93
CA SER A 111 9.93 -0.51 20.17
C SER A 111 8.46 -0.87 20.43
N SER A 112 7.98 -0.57 21.65
CA SER A 112 6.56 -0.63 22.01
C SER A 112 5.75 0.56 21.48
N ASP A 113 6.38 1.49 20.77
CA ASP A 113 5.70 2.68 20.29
C ASP A 113 4.71 2.30 19.19
N ASN A 114 3.42 2.58 19.40
CA ASN A 114 2.32 2.27 18.49
C ASN A 114 2.36 3.07 17.18
N ASN A 115 3.39 3.89 16.98
CA ASN A 115 3.55 4.72 15.79
C ASN A 115 4.11 3.89 14.62
N ASN A 116 3.38 2.83 14.28
CA ASN A 116 3.63 2.00 13.13
C ASN A 116 3.20 2.76 11.88
N GLY A 117 4.13 2.96 10.94
CA GLY A 117 3.86 3.67 9.68
C GLY A 117 2.55 3.19 9.05
N ARG A 118 1.66 4.14 8.74
CA ARG A 118 0.32 3.85 8.22
C ARG A 118 0.41 3.46 6.76
N VAL A 119 -0.24 2.38 6.36
CA VAL A 119 -0.36 1.99 4.96
C VAL A 119 -1.80 2.16 4.50
N VAL A 120 -2.01 2.96 3.46
CA VAL A 120 -3.33 3.13 2.83
C VAL A 120 -3.23 2.59 1.42
N LEU A 121 -3.97 1.53 1.15
CA LEU A 121 -4.06 0.91 -0.16
C LEU A 121 -5.32 1.43 -0.85
N THR A 122 -5.17 2.01 -2.04
CA THR A 122 -6.29 2.63 -2.74
C THR A 122 -6.49 2.10 -4.14
N ASP A 123 -7.76 1.89 -4.48
CA ASP A 123 -8.21 1.51 -5.81
C ASP A 123 -9.69 1.90 -5.99
N ARG A 124 -10.29 1.54 -7.11
CA ARG A 124 -11.73 1.76 -7.38
C ARG A 124 -12.59 1.06 -6.33
N ASP A 125 -13.74 1.66 -6.03
CA ASP A 125 -14.71 1.18 -5.03
C ASP A 125 -15.07 -0.30 -5.20
N SER A 126 -15.24 -0.75 -6.45
CA SER A 126 -15.55 -2.14 -6.80
C SER A 126 -14.50 -3.17 -6.34
N LEU A 127 -13.27 -2.73 -6.04
CA LEU A 127 -12.15 -3.58 -5.63
C LEU A 127 -11.89 -3.55 -4.12
N ILE A 128 -12.54 -2.65 -3.39
CA ILE A 128 -12.24 -2.43 -1.96
C ILE A 128 -12.54 -3.66 -1.11
N THR A 129 -13.69 -4.32 -1.29
CA THR A 129 -14.02 -5.54 -0.53
C THR A 129 -12.98 -6.67 -0.72
N GLN A 130 -12.46 -6.82 -1.95
CA GLN A 130 -11.41 -7.81 -2.23
C GLN A 130 -10.10 -7.41 -1.53
N LEU A 131 -9.76 -6.13 -1.55
CA LEU A 131 -8.57 -5.58 -0.91
C LEU A 131 -8.63 -5.70 0.61
N GLU A 132 -9.77 -5.42 1.23
CA GLU A 132 -10.04 -5.64 2.66
C GLU A 132 -9.85 -7.11 3.03
N THR A 133 -10.41 -8.03 2.25
CA THR A 133 -10.22 -9.48 2.44
C THR A 133 -8.73 -9.86 2.40
N ASN A 134 -7.97 -9.28 1.46
CA ASN A 134 -6.52 -9.52 1.37
C ASN A 134 -5.77 -8.96 2.59
N ILE A 135 -6.16 -7.80 3.11
CA ILE A 135 -5.56 -7.24 4.33
C ILE A 135 -5.86 -8.14 5.53
N GLU A 136 -7.13 -8.51 5.73
CA GLU A 136 -7.57 -9.34 6.87
C GLU A 136 -6.91 -10.72 6.90
N ASN A 137 -6.63 -11.30 5.74
CA ASN A 137 -5.92 -12.58 5.64
C ASN A 137 -4.44 -12.50 6.07
N ASN A 138 -3.85 -11.31 6.15
CA ASN A 138 -2.40 -11.13 6.31
C ASN A 138 -2.00 -10.26 7.51
N PHE A 139 -2.91 -9.45 8.05
CA PHE A 139 -2.63 -8.46 9.08
C PHE A 139 -3.70 -8.47 10.18
N HIS A 140 -3.31 -8.05 11.37
CA HIS A 140 -4.24 -7.80 12.46
C HIS A 140 -4.86 -6.41 12.31
N VAL A 141 -6.06 -6.23 12.90
CA VAL A 141 -6.80 -4.95 12.90
C VAL A 141 -5.94 -3.77 13.37
N ASN A 142 -4.99 -4.02 14.27
CA ASN A 142 -4.13 -2.97 14.85
C ASN A 142 -2.84 -2.70 14.06
N ASP A 143 -2.62 -3.37 12.92
CA ASP A 143 -1.40 -3.19 12.13
C ASP A 143 -1.40 -1.90 11.30
N ASN A 144 -2.39 -1.01 11.42
CA ASN A 144 -2.42 0.31 10.77
C ASN A 144 -2.22 0.23 9.24
N ILE A 145 -2.90 -0.73 8.62
CA ILE A 145 -3.02 -0.91 7.18
C ILE A 145 -4.50 -0.96 6.81
N ILE A 146 -4.93 -0.18 5.83
CA ILE A 146 -6.34 -0.08 5.44
C ILE A 146 -6.50 -0.03 3.93
N ALA A 147 -7.68 -0.47 3.46
CA ALA A 147 -8.16 -0.21 2.11
C ALA A 147 -9.01 1.07 2.09
N SER A 148 -8.98 1.84 1.00
CA SER A 148 -9.85 3.01 0.84
C SER A 148 -10.15 3.26 -0.63
N PRO A 149 -11.41 3.58 -1.00
CA PRO A 149 -11.77 3.88 -2.38
C PRO A 149 -11.09 5.18 -2.85
N LEU A 150 -10.45 5.13 -4.01
CA LEU A 150 -9.94 6.30 -4.72
C LEU A 150 -10.05 6.06 -6.23
N ASP A 151 -10.96 6.80 -6.87
CA ASP A 151 -11.08 6.79 -8.32
C ASP A 151 -10.33 7.97 -8.92
N TRP A 152 -9.35 7.68 -9.78
CA TRP A 152 -8.54 8.69 -10.47
C TRP A 152 -9.34 9.57 -11.43
N SER A 153 -10.55 9.13 -11.84
CA SER A 153 -11.46 9.93 -12.67
C SER A 153 -12.26 10.95 -11.86
N THR A 154 -12.19 10.90 -10.53
CA THR A 154 -12.74 11.96 -9.68
C THR A 154 -11.75 13.12 -9.68
N ASP A 155 -11.98 14.10 -10.56
CA ASP A 155 -11.26 15.36 -10.51
C ASP A 155 -11.58 16.06 -9.17
N VAL A 156 -10.58 16.34 -8.34
CA VAL A 156 -10.74 17.23 -7.18
C VAL A 156 -10.17 18.58 -7.58
N THR A 157 -11.04 19.53 -7.96
CA THR A 157 -10.62 20.93 -8.12
C THR A 157 -10.80 21.67 -6.80
N SER A 158 -9.71 22.12 -6.19
CA SER A 158 -9.80 23.13 -5.11
C SER A 158 -9.88 24.53 -5.71
N VAL A 159 -10.67 25.42 -5.10
CA VAL A 159 -10.68 26.85 -5.43
C VAL A 159 -10.28 27.61 -4.17
N GLU A 160 -9.06 28.15 -4.18
CA GLU A 160 -8.63 29.12 -3.18
C GLU A 160 -9.34 30.45 -3.43
N ARG A 161 -9.96 31.01 -2.38
CA ARG A 161 -10.66 32.29 -2.45
C ARG A 161 -10.06 33.31 -1.49
N ARG A 162 -10.22 34.57 -1.86
CA ARG A 162 -10.08 35.69 -0.92
C ARG A 162 -11.37 36.50 -0.98
N ASN A 163 -11.91 36.88 0.18
CA ASN A 163 -13.12 37.71 0.23
C ASN A 163 -12.95 38.93 -0.71
N GLN A 164 -13.93 39.16 -1.61
CA GLN A 164 -13.96 40.20 -2.67
C GLN A 164 -13.28 39.86 -4.02
N ASP A 165 -13.06 38.59 -4.33
CA ASP A 165 -12.51 38.14 -5.61
C ASP A 165 -13.50 38.09 -6.80
N ASN A 166 -14.78 38.44 -6.59
CA ASN A 166 -15.86 38.41 -7.60
C ASN A 166 -16.04 37.03 -8.29
N LEU A 167 -15.59 35.94 -7.66
CA LEU A 167 -15.66 34.58 -8.19
C LEU A 167 -17.05 33.93 -8.05
N GLU A 168 -17.99 34.56 -7.34
CA GLU A 168 -19.35 34.05 -7.11
C GLU A 168 -20.06 33.77 -8.43
N GLY A 169 -19.99 34.71 -9.39
CA GLY A 169 -20.63 34.54 -10.69
C GLY A 169 -20.02 33.41 -11.53
N PHE A 170 -18.73 33.13 -11.35
CA PHE A 170 -18.05 32.03 -12.01
C PHE A 170 -18.40 30.68 -11.37
N LEU A 171 -18.39 30.60 -10.03
CA LEU A 171 -18.78 29.40 -9.29
C LEU A 171 -20.25 29.05 -9.50
N THR A 172 -21.15 30.03 -9.55
CA THR A 172 -22.55 29.79 -9.92
C THR A 172 -22.65 29.17 -11.31
N LYS A 173 -21.90 29.68 -12.30
CA LYS A 173 -21.87 29.09 -13.65
C LYS A 173 -21.33 27.65 -13.64
N LEU A 174 -20.25 27.37 -12.90
CA LEU A 174 -19.66 26.03 -12.82
C LEU A 174 -20.53 25.02 -12.06
N LYS A 175 -21.26 25.46 -11.02
CA LYS A 175 -22.28 24.64 -10.34
C LYS A 175 -23.46 24.36 -11.26
N CYS A 176 -23.92 25.37 -12.01
CA CYS A 176 -25.01 25.20 -12.98
C CYS A 176 -24.61 24.32 -14.19
N SER A 177 -23.33 24.26 -14.55
CA SER A 177 -22.85 23.37 -15.62
C SER A 177 -22.73 21.92 -15.19
N GLY A 178 -22.94 21.61 -13.89
CA GLY A 178 -22.80 20.25 -13.35
C GLY A 178 -21.36 19.75 -13.23
N VAL A 179 -20.38 20.62 -13.52
CA VAL A 179 -18.95 20.28 -13.49
C VAL A 179 -18.46 20.24 -12.04
N ILE A 180 -18.84 21.26 -11.25
CA ILE A 180 -18.52 21.34 -9.82
C ILE A 180 -19.64 20.70 -8.99
N GLY A 181 -19.26 19.74 -8.14
CA GLY A 181 -20.14 19.13 -7.13
C GLY A 181 -20.23 19.94 -5.83
N ASN A 182 -20.63 19.27 -4.75
CA ASN A 182 -20.77 19.91 -3.45
C ASN A 182 -19.41 20.34 -2.87
N ILE A 183 -19.44 21.35 -1.99
CA ILE A 183 -18.28 21.72 -1.18
C ILE A 183 -18.04 20.58 -0.20
N ASP A 184 -16.85 19.99 -0.23
CA ASP A 184 -16.46 18.90 0.67
C ASP A 184 -15.85 19.46 1.96
N CYS A 185 -15.04 20.51 1.83
CA CYS A 185 -14.37 21.15 2.97
C CYS A 185 -14.20 22.65 2.75
N VAL A 186 -14.26 23.41 3.84
CA VAL A 186 -13.88 24.83 3.90
C VAL A 186 -12.77 24.97 4.92
N ILE A 187 -11.62 25.46 4.49
CA ILE A 187 -10.47 25.77 5.35
C ILE A 187 -10.38 27.28 5.47
N THR A 188 -10.52 27.79 6.67
CA THR A 188 -10.38 29.22 6.98
C THR A 188 -9.07 29.48 7.70
N ASP A 189 -8.32 30.49 7.27
CA ASP A 189 -7.15 30.95 8.03
C ASP A 189 -7.62 31.76 9.24
N ASN A 190 -7.19 31.36 10.44
CA ASN A 190 -7.51 32.07 11.69
C ASN A 190 -6.77 33.42 11.82
N THR A 191 -5.73 33.63 11.02
CA THR A 191 -4.91 34.85 11.03
C THR A 191 -5.35 35.87 9.98
N ASP A 192 -6.00 35.42 8.91
CA ASP A 192 -6.65 36.26 7.90
C ASP A 192 -8.10 35.76 7.67
N PRO A 193 -9.10 36.39 8.30
CA PRO A 193 -10.51 36.00 8.11
C PRO A 193 -11.03 36.26 6.69
N HIS A 194 -10.23 36.90 5.82
CA HIS A 194 -10.52 37.04 4.41
C HIS A 194 -9.94 35.94 3.53
N HIS A 195 -9.11 35.04 4.08
CA HIS A 195 -8.53 33.92 3.36
C HIS A 195 -9.35 32.64 3.62
N ILE A 196 -10.09 32.21 2.60
CA ILE A 196 -10.98 31.05 2.68
C ILE A 196 -10.64 30.12 1.52
N ILE A 197 -10.27 28.88 1.81
CA ILE A 197 -10.04 27.84 0.80
C ILE A 197 -11.27 26.93 0.78
N GLU A 198 -12.01 26.94 -0.32
CA GLU A 198 -13.13 26.04 -0.54
C GLU A 198 -12.68 24.88 -1.43
N ILE A 199 -12.78 23.65 -0.93
CA ILE A 199 -12.45 22.45 -1.68
C ILE A 199 -13.72 21.90 -2.30
N TYR A 200 -13.74 21.84 -3.62
CA TYR A 200 -14.86 21.33 -4.40
C TYR A 200 -14.53 19.93 -4.92
N VAL A 201 -15.49 19.02 -4.85
CA VAL A 201 -15.39 17.74 -5.54
C VAL A 201 -16.03 17.92 -6.90
N THR A 202 -15.23 17.94 -7.97
CA THR A 202 -15.74 17.93 -9.34
C THR A 202 -15.98 16.49 -9.78
N LYS A 203 -16.94 16.28 -10.67
CA LYS A 203 -16.95 15.05 -11.47
C LYS A 203 -16.23 15.38 -12.76
N GLY A 204 -15.31 14.51 -13.19
CA GLY A 204 -14.67 14.66 -14.48
C GLY A 204 -15.72 14.82 -15.58
N ILE A 205 -15.41 15.61 -16.59
CA ILE A 205 -16.29 15.78 -17.77
C ILE A 205 -16.31 14.42 -18.49
N GLU A 206 -17.47 13.75 -18.50
CA GLU A 206 -17.70 12.52 -19.29
C GLU A 206 -17.63 12.78 -20.80
#